data_AF-A0A061ECT2-F1
#
_entry.id   AF-A0A061ECT2-F1
#
_cell.length_a   1.000
_cell.length_b   1.000
_cell.length_c   1.000
_cell.angle_alpha   90.00
_cell.angle_beta   90.00
_cell.angle_gamma   90.00
#
_symmetry.space_group_name_H-M   'P 1'
#
loop_
_entity.id
_entity.type
_entity.pdbx_description
1 polymer ?
#
loop_
_entity_poly.entity_id
_entity_poly.type
_entity_poly.pdbx_seq_one_letter_code
_entity_poly.pdbx_strand_id
1 'polypeptide(L)'
;MERDQSWMYQRLTPNGFMRDELMNGIQEFIYFASFNPTFIWGNKTRCPCSQCSNTRFLSSDKVEVHFLKKGFIGAYTIWSLHGEHELGQSTRSRDGVEPYSSHREHGEPIYEKEIENQYYCNF
;
A
#
# COMPACT_ATOMS: atom_id res chain seq x y z
N MET A 1 -18.28 -12.08 7.34
CA MET A 1 -17.18 -11.87 8.28
C MET A 1 -16.44 -10.64 7.81
N GLU A 2 -16.51 -9.57 8.58
CA GLU A 2 -15.71 -8.36 8.39
C GLU A 2 -14.25 -8.74 8.64
N ARG A 3 -13.33 -8.43 7.73
CA ARG A 3 -11.90 -8.66 7.98
C ARG A 3 -11.48 -7.71 9.10
N ASP A 4 -10.95 -8.26 10.19
CA ASP A 4 -10.41 -7.45 11.27
C ASP A 4 -9.14 -6.75 10.80
N GLN A 5 -9.28 -5.47 10.44
CA GLN A 5 -8.18 -4.61 10.02
C GLN A 5 -7.68 -3.70 11.15
N SER A 6 -8.06 -3.96 12.40
CA SER A 6 -7.67 -3.14 13.56
C SER A 6 -6.15 -3.08 13.77
N TRP A 7 -5.42 -4.10 13.32
CA TRP A 7 -3.96 -4.18 13.33
C TRP A 7 -3.27 -3.01 12.61
N MET A 8 -3.95 -2.36 11.64
CA MET A 8 -3.41 -1.16 10.97
C MET A 8 -3.15 -0.01 11.94
N TYR A 9 -3.96 0.06 13.01
CA TYR A 9 -3.94 1.16 13.99
C TYR A 9 -3.44 0.70 15.37
N GLN A 10 -3.61 -0.58 15.72
CA GLN A 10 -3.11 -1.15 16.96
C GLN A 10 -1.67 -1.66 16.80
N ARG A 11 -0.73 -0.75 16.57
CA ARG A 11 0.65 -1.11 16.17
C ARG A 11 1.49 -1.70 17.30
N LEU A 12 1.24 -1.27 18.54
CA LEU A 12 2.05 -1.59 19.71
C LEU A 12 1.22 -2.31 20.77
N THR A 13 1.89 -3.18 21.52
CA THR A 13 1.41 -3.71 22.80
C THR A 13 1.44 -2.60 23.86
N PRO A 14 0.74 -2.76 25.00
CA PRO A 14 0.81 -1.80 26.11
C PRO A 14 2.24 -1.53 26.61
N ASN A 15 3.15 -2.50 26.41
CA ASN A 15 4.54 -2.42 26.82
C ASN A 15 5.45 -1.79 25.74
N GLY A 16 4.88 -1.31 24.63
CA GLY A 16 5.62 -0.62 23.56
C GLY A 16 6.26 -1.53 22.52
N PHE A 17 6.08 -2.85 22.59
CA PHE A 17 6.57 -3.77 21.56
C PHE A 17 5.65 -3.80 20.35
N MET A 18 6.20 -4.01 19.15
CA MET A 18 5.40 -4.23 17.95
C MET A 18 4.56 -5.50 18.09
N ARG A 19 3.35 -5.43 17.56
CA ARG A 19 2.43 -6.57 17.49
C ARG A 19 2.71 -7.44 16.28
N ASP A 20 2.63 -8.75 16.44
CA ASP A 20 2.80 -9.69 15.33
C ASP A 20 1.68 -9.52 14.29
N GLU A 21 0.48 -9.14 14.75
CA GLU A 21 -0.67 -8.83 13.90
C GLU A 21 -0.38 -7.68 12.93
N LEU A 22 0.46 -6.72 13.31
CA LEU A 22 0.89 -5.65 12.41
C LEU A 22 1.70 -6.21 11.24
N MET A 23 2.66 -7.09 11.52
CA MET A 23 3.50 -7.68 10.47
C MET A 23 2.70 -8.59 9.54
N ASN A 24 1.87 -9.46 10.12
CA ASN A 24 1.01 -10.36 9.35
C ASN A 24 0.05 -9.56 8.45
N GLY A 25 -0.55 -8.50 8.99
CA GLY A 25 -1.43 -7.63 8.24
C GLY A 25 -0.72 -6.86 7.12
N ILE A 26 0.49 -6.34 7.37
CA ILE A 26 1.30 -5.67 6.35
C ILE A 26 1.57 -6.62 5.18
N GLN A 27 1.95 -7.86 5.47
CA GLN A 27 2.21 -8.87 4.45
C GLN A 27 0.93 -9.25 3.68
N GLU A 28 -0.20 -9.38 4.37
CA GLU A 28 -1.51 -9.60 3.74
C GLU A 28 -1.87 -8.46 2.78
N PHE A 29 -1.70 -7.20 3.22
CA PHE A 29 -1.95 -6.03 2.38
C PHE A 29 -1.06 -6.05 1.14
N ILE A 30 0.24 -6.26 1.30
CA ILE A 30 1.21 -6.24 0.19
C ILE A 30 0.88 -7.35 -0.82
N TYR A 31 0.58 -8.56 -0.32
CA TYR A 31 0.15 -9.66 -1.15
C TYR A 31 -1.12 -9.28 -1.93
N PHE A 32 -2.17 -8.85 -1.25
CA PHE A 32 -3.41 -8.44 -1.89
C PHE A 32 -3.21 -7.35 -2.96
N ALA A 33 -2.47 -6.30 -2.60
CA ALA A 33 -2.24 -5.14 -3.45
C ALA A 33 -1.35 -5.44 -4.67
N SER A 34 -0.52 -6.50 -4.60
CA SER A 34 0.35 -6.92 -5.70
C SER A 34 -0.33 -7.88 -6.68
N PHE A 35 -1.39 -8.57 -6.24
CA PHE A 35 -2.09 -9.59 -7.04
C PHE A 35 -3.27 -9.04 -7.85
N ASN A 36 -3.49 -7.72 -7.86
CA ASN A 36 -4.53 -7.07 -8.64
C ASN A 36 -3.92 -6.19 -9.76
N PRO A 37 -3.73 -6.73 -10.99
CA PRO A 37 -3.06 -6.03 -12.10
C PRO A 37 -3.65 -4.66 -12.46
N THR A 38 -4.96 -4.48 -12.22
CA THR A 38 -5.67 -3.22 -12.47
C THR A 38 -5.17 -2.06 -11.58
N PHE A 39 -4.57 -2.35 -10.43
CA PHE A 39 -4.21 -1.36 -9.41
C PHE A 39 -2.70 -1.19 -9.21
N ILE A 40 -1.87 -1.90 -9.98
CA ILE A 40 -0.41 -1.82 -9.91
C ILE A 40 0.19 -0.99 -11.06
N TRP A 41 1.35 -0.39 -10.80
CA TRP A 41 2.20 0.21 -11.84
C TRP A 41 3.47 -0.63 -11.97
N GLY A 42 3.56 -1.46 -13.00
CA GLY A 42 4.67 -2.41 -13.14
C GLY A 42 4.68 -3.37 -11.95
N ASN A 43 5.72 -3.32 -11.13
CA ASN A 43 5.84 -4.09 -9.88
C ASN A 43 5.58 -3.26 -8.61
N LYS A 44 4.98 -2.07 -8.76
CA LYS A 44 4.74 -1.13 -7.66
C LYS A 44 3.26 -1.02 -7.33
N THR A 45 2.96 -0.81 -6.06
CA THR A 45 1.61 -0.58 -5.57
C THR A 45 1.48 0.77 -4.86
N ARG A 46 0.27 1.31 -4.72
CA ARG A 46 0.05 2.56 -4.01
C ARG A 46 0.41 2.37 -2.53
N CYS A 47 1.04 3.38 -1.94
CA CYS A 47 1.40 3.35 -0.53
C CYS A 47 0.36 4.09 0.32
N PRO A 48 -0.47 3.38 1.12
CA PRO A 48 -1.43 3.99 2.04
C PRO A 48 -0.79 4.48 3.35
N CYS A 49 0.53 4.70 3.40
CA CYS A 49 1.13 5.23 4.63
C CYS A 49 0.74 6.69 4.84
N SER A 50 0.78 7.15 6.09
CA SER A 50 0.40 8.52 6.49
C SER A 50 1.13 9.64 5.74
N GLN A 51 2.33 9.38 5.20
CA GLN A 51 3.10 10.33 4.42
C GLN A 51 2.79 10.28 2.91
N CYS A 52 2.43 9.11 2.38
CA CYS A 52 2.19 8.93 0.95
C CYS A 52 0.72 9.14 0.58
N SER A 53 -0.20 8.88 1.51
CA SER A 53 -1.64 9.11 1.35
C SER A 53 -2.22 8.51 0.06
N ASN A 54 -1.81 7.28 -0.29
CA ASN A 54 -2.22 6.56 -1.51
C ASN A 54 -1.79 7.20 -2.85
N THR A 55 -0.93 8.22 -2.84
CA THR A 55 -0.52 8.93 -4.06
C THR A 55 0.75 8.38 -4.71
N ARG A 56 1.66 7.79 -3.92
CA ARG A 56 2.95 7.26 -4.41
C ARG A 56 2.85 5.77 -4.72
N PHE A 57 3.42 5.36 -5.87
CA PHE A 57 3.64 3.96 -6.22
C PHE A 57 5.04 3.52 -5.79
N LEU A 58 5.12 2.53 -4.91
CA LEU A 58 6.37 2.03 -4.33
C LEU A 58 6.46 0.50 -4.50
N SER A 59 7.68 -0.04 -4.46
CA SER A 59 7.87 -1.49 -4.38
C SER A 59 7.38 -2.02 -3.03
N SER A 60 7.04 -3.30 -2.98
CA SER A 60 6.58 -4.01 -1.77
C SER A 60 7.48 -3.75 -0.55
N ASP A 61 8.80 -3.91 -0.70
CA ASP A 61 9.77 -3.68 0.39
C ASP A 61 9.71 -2.24 0.92
N LYS A 62 9.52 -1.25 0.05
CA LYS A 62 9.41 0.16 0.45
C LYS A 62 8.07 0.45 1.14
N VAL A 63 6.98 -0.18 0.69
CA VAL A 63 5.67 -0.09 1.34
C VAL A 63 5.74 -0.68 2.75
N GLU A 64 6.34 -1.85 2.94
CA GLU A 64 6.55 -2.49 4.25
C GLU A 64 7.31 -1.57 5.21
N VAL A 65 8.46 -1.04 4.79
CA VAL A 65 9.24 -0.09 5.59
C VAL A 65 8.42 1.16 5.94
N HIS A 66 7.61 1.66 5.01
CA HIS A 66 6.75 2.81 5.26
C HIS A 66 5.66 2.52 6.29
N PHE A 67 5.04 1.34 6.28
CA PHE A 67 4.07 0.97 7.31
C PHE A 67 4.72 0.82 8.69
N LEU A 68 5.88 0.17 8.75
CA LEU A 68 6.64 0.02 9.99
C LEU A 68 7.09 1.35 10.59
N LYS A 69 7.42 2.35 9.77
CA LYS A 69 7.89 3.65 10.25
C LYS A 69 6.78 4.68 10.43
N LYS A 70 5.80 4.71 9.54
CA LYS A 70 4.82 5.80 9.40
C LYS A 70 3.38 5.38 9.71
N GLY A 71 3.10 4.09 9.73
CA GLY A 71 1.75 3.55 9.86
C GLY A 71 0.86 3.89 8.65
N PHE A 72 -0.37 3.40 8.70
CA PHE A 72 -1.39 3.67 7.70
C PHE A 72 -1.96 5.08 7.85
N ILE A 73 -2.46 5.64 6.74
CA ILE A 73 -3.30 6.84 6.77
C ILE A 73 -4.59 6.52 7.55
N GLY A 74 -5.02 7.46 8.39
CA GLY A 74 -6.22 7.30 9.21
C GLY A 74 -7.48 7.07 8.39
N ALA A 75 -8.45 6.36 8.98
CA ALA A 75 -9.76 6.02 8.38
C ALA A 75 -9.69 5.22 7.07
N TYR A 76 -8.51 4.68 6.73
CA TYR A 76 -8.37 3.69 5.67
C TYR A 76 -8.71 2.32 6.24
N THR A 77 -9.96 1.89 6.09
CA THR A 77 -10.50 0.64 6.68
C THR A 77 -10.94 -0.37 5.61
N ILE A 78 -10.83 -0.01 4.34
CA ILE A 78 -11.04 -0.86 3.19
C ILE A 78 -9.97 -0.55 2.15
N TRP A 79 -9.39 -1.57 1.53
CA TRP A 79 -8.38 -1.42 0.49
C TRP A 79 -9.01 -1.16 -0.88
N SER A 80 -9.98 -0.24 -0.94
CA SER A 80 -10.78 0.04 -2.15
C SER A 80 -9.94 0.53 -3.32
N LEU A 81 -8.88 1.30 -3.03
CA LEU A 81 -7.87 1.72 -4.02
C LEU A 81 -6.95 0.60 -4.50
N HIS A 82 -7.11 -0.61 -3.95
CA HIS A 82 -6.37 -1.82 -4.30
C HIS A 82 -7.32 -2.96 -4.72
N GLY A 83 -8.63 -2.70 -4.86
CA GLY A 83 -9.62 -3.66 -5.33
C GLY A 83 -10.43 -4.38 -4.25
N GLU A 84 -10.33 -4.00 -2.98
CA GLU A 84 -11.24 -4.52 -1.95
C GLU A 84 -12.62 -3.86 -2.09
N HIS A 85 -13.67 -4.68 -2.11
CA HIS A 85 -15.04 -4.22 -2.13
C HIS A 85 -15.80 -4.82 -0.94
N GLU A 86 -16.66 -4.03 -0.31
CA GLU A 86 -17.56 -4.54 0.72
C GLU A 86 -18.52 -5.57 0.11
N LEU A 87 -18.69 -6.70 0.80
CA LEU A 87 -19.62 -7.75 0.39
C LEU A 87 -21.05 -7.22 0.51
N GLY A 88 -21.57 -6.66 -0.59
CA GLY A 88 -22.86 -5.98 -0.67
C GLY A 88 -23.04 -5.09 -1.90
N GLN A 89 -21.95 -4.76 -2.61
CA GLN A 89 -21.99 -3.97 -3.85
C GLN A 89 -21.86 -4.81 -5.13
N SER A 90 -22.12 -6.13 -5.05
CA SER A 90 -22.22 -6.96 -6.24
C SER A 90 -23.44 -6.54 -7.06
N THR A 91 -23.19 -6.10 -8.30
CA THR A 91 -24.15 -5.72 -9.36
C THR A 91 -24.72 -4.29 -9.33
N ARG A 92 -23.90 -3.32 -9.76
CA ARG A 92 -24.38 -2.34 -10.75
C ARG A 92 -23.44 -2.40 -11.96
N SER A 93 -24.00 -2.87 -13.07
CA SER A 93 -23.36 -3.21 -14.33
C SER A 93 -22.33 -2.18 -14.78
N ARG A 94 -21.10 -2.64 -15.07
CA ARG A 94 -20.12 -1.88 -15.84
C ARG A 94 -20.51 -1.94 -17.32
N ASP A 95 -21.42 -1.07 -17.72
CA ASP A 95 -21.53 -0.70 -19.13
C ASP A 95 -20.71 0.58 -19.36
N GLY A 96 -19.63 0.43 -20.14
CA GLY A 96 -19.03 1.49 -20.94
C GLY A 96 -18.15 2.52 -20.23
N VAL A 97 -16.87 2.22 -20.04
CA VAL A 97 -15.82 3.25 -20.12
C VAL A 97 -14.76 2.75 -21.10
N GLU A 98 -14.64 3.44 -22.24
CA GLU A 98 -13.63 3.19 -23.26
C GLU A 98 -12.19 3.28 -22.68
N PRO A 99 -11.22 2.55 -23.24
CA PRO A 99 -9.83 2.67 -22.82
C PRO A 99 -9.25 3.99 -23.35
N TYR A 100 -8.77 4.85 -22.46
CA TYR A 100 -7.88 5.93 -22.85
C TYR A 100 -6.52 5.34 -23.27
N SER A 101 -6.36 5.13 -24.58
CA SER A 101 -5.07 4.91 -25.20
C SER A 101 -4.35 6.25 -25.37
N SER A 102 -3.23 6.44 -24.66
CA SER A 102 -2.16 7.32 -25.16
C SER A 102 -0.80 6.66 -24.93
N HIS A 103 -0.19 6.23 -26.02
CA HIS A 103 1.24 5.96 -26.09
C HIS A 103 2.03 7.24 -25.76
N ARG A 104 3.05 7.13 -24.90
CA ARG A 104 4.21 8.02 -24.96
C ARG A 104 5.46 7.26 -24.53
N GLU A 105 6.36 7.14 -25.51
CA GLU A 105 7.70 6.62 -25.37
C GLU A 105 8.63 7.65 -24.69
N HIS A 106 9.56 7.10 -23.90
CA HIS A 106 10.89 7.58 -23.54
C HIS A 106 11.11 8.97 -22.93
N GLY A 107 11.43 8.94 -21.63
CA GLY A 107 12.24 9.93 -20.93
C GLY A 107 12.43 9.51 -19.47
N GLU A 108 13.51 8.79 -19.16
CA GLU A 108 13.90 8.46 -17.78
C GLU A 108 14.27 9.75 -17.02
N PRO A 109 13.60 10.10 -15.91
CA PRO A 109 14.11 11.12 -15.01
C PRO A 109 15.22 10.50 -14.16
N ILE A 110 16.44 10.97 -14.39
CA ILE A 110 17.58 10.74 -13.50
C ILE A 110 17.25 11.43 -12.18
N TYR A 111 16.79 10.69 -11.16
CA TYR A 111 16.70 11.25 -9.82
C TYR A 111 18.09 11.21 -9.20
N GLU A 112 18.49 12.38 -8.72
CA GLU A 112 19.81 12.68 -8.21
C GLU A 112 20.21 11.74 -7.07
N LYS A 113 21.51 11.48 -7.05
CA LYS A 113 22.24 10.81 -5.99
C LYS A 113 21.96 11.50 -4.66
N GLU A 114 21.27 10.82 -3.75
CA GLU A 114 21.47 11.04 -2.31
C GLU A 114 22.29 9.86 -1.78
N ILE A 115 23.60 10.09 -1.79
CA ILE A 115 24.58 9.42 -0.95
C ILE A 115 24.33 9.88 0.50
N GLU A 116 24.62 8.97 1.44
CA GLU A 116 24.51 9.05 2.91
C GLU A 116 23.11 8.75 3.49
N ASN A 117 22.91 7.70 4.28
CA ASN A 117 23.79 7.24 5.34
C ASN A 117 23.67 5.72 5.54
N GLN A 118 24.75 5.01 5.29
CA GLN A 118 24.95 3.60 5.60
C GLN A 118 25.30 3.45 7.09
N TYR A 119 24.52 3.98 8.03
CA TYR A 119 24.69 3.69 9.47
C TYR A 119 23.38 3.89 10.26
N TYR A 120 23.00 2.83 10.99
CA TYR A 120 21.94 2.69 12.02
C TYR A 120 20.47 2.58 11.53
N CYS A 121 19.65 1.64 12.04
CA CYS A 121 19.68 0.95 13.32
C CYS A 121 19.44 -0.57 13.20
N ASN A 122 20.26 -1.31 13.94
CA ASN A 122 20.02 -2.69 14.36
C ASN A 122 18.74 -2.78 15.20
N PHE A 123 17.95 -3.82 14.99
CA PHE A 123 17.11 -4.45 16.00
C PHE A 123 17.58 -5.89 16.18
#